data_AF-A0A4Z1HC20-F1
#
_entry.id   AF-A0A4Z1HC20-F1
#
_cell.length_a   1.000
_cell.length_b   1.000
_cell.length_c   1.000
_cell.angle_alpha   90.00
_cell.angle_beta   90.00
_cell.angle_gamma   90.00
#
_symmetry.space_group_name_H-M   'P 1'
#
loop_
_entity.id
_entity.type
_entity.pdbx_description
1 polymer ?
#
loop_
_entity_poly.entity_id
_entity_poly.type
_entity_poly.pdbx_seq_one_letter_code
_entity_poly.pdbx_strand_id
1 'polypeptide(L)'
;MAIFLPFSLLRDISKLGFTALIADAFILVGLVYLYYYDIFTIVKQGGISDIVNFNQQDWTLFIGTAIFTFEGIGLIIPIQESMKNPKKFPPVLGIVMIIISVVFISMGALSYAAFGSHIETVVLLNLPQNDKMVNGVQFLYSCAILLSTPLQIFPAIRITENELFTKSGKYNPYIKWQKNVFRFFVVALCASIAYVGSNDLDKFVSIVGSFACIPLVFIYPPMLHYRGVAKTRFRKGADIMLCIFGLIVMVYTTALTIISWTSGGDKVPNVGYCDRKDRAGGELPLF
;
A
#
# COMPACT_ATOMS: atom_id res chain seq x y z
N MET A 1 2.53 12.03 -14.31
CA MET A 1 1.78 13.31 -14.27
C MET A 1 0.66 13.39 -15.29
N ALA A 2 0.95 13.24 -16.59
CA ALA A 2 -0.04 13.44 -17.66
C ALA A 2 -1.31 12.57 -17.54
N ILE A 3 -1.18 11.34 -17.02
CA ILE A 3 -2.31 10.43 -16.78
C ILE A 3 -3.00 10.74 -15.45
N PHE A 4 -2.26 10.83 -14.34
CA PHE A 4 -2.87 11.03 -13.01
C PHE A 4 -3.66 12.34 -12.86
N LEU A 5 -3.26 13.41 -13.56
CA LEU A 5 -3.89 14.72 -13.43
C LEU A 5 -5.38 14.73 -13.87
N PRO A 6 -5.74 14.33 -15.10
CA PRO A 6 -7.14 14.29 -15.52
C PRO A 6 -7.97 13.32 -14.66
N PHE A 7 -7.39 12.21 -14.22
CA PHE A 7 -8.10 11.26 -13.35
C PHE A 7 -8.37 11.84 -11.94
N SER A 8 -7.48 12.67 -11.39
CA SER A 8 -7.69 13.37 -10.10
C SER A 8 -8.82 14.43 -10.13
N LEU A 9 -9.26 14.81 -11.34
CA LEU A 9 -10.36 15.77 -11.55
C LEU A 9 -11.74 15.09 -11.51
N LEU A 10 -11.80 13.76 -11.42
CA LEU A 10 -13.05 13.03 -11.26
C LEU A 10 -13.65 13.33 -9.88
N ARG A 11 -14.91 13.79 -9.88
CA ARG A 11 -15.61 14.29 -8.68
C ARG A 11 -16.67 13.32 -8.14
N ASP A 12 -16.93 12.25 -8.87
CA ASP A 12 -18.08 11.38 -8.65
C ASP A 12 -17.62 9.94 -8.37
N ILE A 13 -17.58 9.57 -7.08
CA ILE A 13 -17.08 8.25 -6.62
C ILE A 13 -17.94 7.11 -7.18
N SER A 14 -19.23 7.36 -7.37
CA SER A 14 -20.18 6.37 -7.89
C SER A 14 -19.75 5.81 -9.26
N LYS A 15 -19.11 6.64 -10.09
CA LYS A 15 -18.58 6.26 -11.41
C LYS A 15 -17.20 5.63 -11.33
N LEU A 16 -16.47 5.86 -10.24
CA LEU A 16 -15.16 5.26 -9.99
C LEU A 16 -15.27 3.80 -9.52
N GLY A 17 -16.40 3.40 -8.92
CA GLY A 17 -16.60 2.01 -8.46
C GLY A 17 -16.48 0.96 -9.58
N PHE A 18 -16.95 1.26 -10.79
CA PHE A 18 -16.83 0.34 -11.93
C PHE A 18 -15.39 0.22 -12.43
N THR A 19 -14.66 1.34 -12.49
CA THR A 19 -13.24 1.35 -12.87
C THR A 19 -12.36 0.68 -11.82
N ALA A 20 -12.70 0.82 -10.54
CA ALA A 20 -12.09 0.07 -9.44
C ALA A 20 -12.21 -1.44 -9.66
N LEU A 21 -13.40 -1.92 -10.02
CA LEU A 21 -13.66 -3.34 -10.21
C LEU A 21 -12.84 -3.93 -11.38
N ILE A 22 -12.66 -3.15 -12.45
CA ILE A 22 -11.76 -3.54 -13.55
C ILE A 22 -10.31 -3.60 -13.06
N ALA A 23 -9.87 -2.61 -12.28
CA ALA A 23 -8.52 -2.61 -11.70
C ALA A 23 -8.31 -3.81 -10.76
N ASP A 24 -9.27 -4.13 -9.91
CA ASP A 24 -9.22 -5.28 -9.01
C ASP A 24 -9.15 -6.61 -9.79
N ALA A 25 -9.87 -6.72 -10.92
CA ALA A 25 -9.77 -7.89 -11.80
C ALA A 25 -8.37 -8.03 -12.39
N PHE A 26 -7.74 -6.93 -12.80
CA PHE A 26 -6.36 -6.92 -13.30
C PHE A 26 -5.34 -7.29 -12.21
N ILE A 27 -5.53 -6.81 -10.99
CA ILE A 27 -4.73 -7.21 -9.82
C ILE A 27 -4.88 -8.70 -9.57
N LEU A 28 -6.11 -9.24 -9.61
CA LEU A 28 -6.37 -10.65 -9.40
C LEU A 28 -5.67 -11.51 -10.45
N VAL A 29 -5.70 -11.13 -11.72
CA VAL A 29 -4.96 -11.82 -12.79
C VAL A 29 -3.46 -11.82 -12.48
N GLY A 30 -2.90 -10.68 -12.05
CA GLY A 30 -1.50 -10.59 -11.63
C GLY A 30 -1.15 -11.49 -10.44
N LEU A 31 -2.02 -11.54 -9.42
CA LEU A 31 -1.83 -12.41 -8.25
C LEU A 31 -1.90 -13.89 -8.62
N VAL A 32 -2.85 -14.30 -9.46
CA VAL A 32 -2.95 -15.69 -9.94
C VAL A 32 -1.69 -16.08 -10.72
N TYR A 33 -1.17 -15.18 -11.53
CA TYR A 33 0.06 -15.41 -12.27
C TYR A 33 1.29 -15.54 -11.34
N LEU A 34 1.37 -14.72 -10.29
CA LEU A 34 2.40 -14.86 -9.25
C LEU A 34 2.29 -16.20 -8.53
N TYR A 35 1.10 -16.61 -8.09
CA TYR A 35 0.90 -17.93 -7.48
C TYR A 35 1.40 -19.07 -8.38
N TYR A 36 1.08 -19.00 -9.67
CA TYR A 36 1.54 -19.98 -10.64
C TYR A 36 3.07 -20.00 -10.74
N TYR A 37 3.69 -18.83 -10.88
CA TYR A 37 5.13 -18.74 -11.07
C TYR A 37 5.91 -19.12 -9.82
N ASP A 38 5.45 -18.73 -8.64
CA ASP A 38 6.11 -19.09 -7.38
C ASP A 38 6.11 -20.62 -7.17
N ILE A 39 4.97 -21.29 -7.43
CA ILE A 39 4.88 -22.76 -7.36
C ILE A 39 5.79 -23.39 -8.42
N PHE A 40 5.78 -22.86 -9.65
CA PHE A 40 6.62 -23.36 -10.73
C PHE A 40 8.12 -23.28 -10.38
N THR A 41 8.56 -22.15 -9.82
CA THR A 41 9.94 -21.93 -9.35
C THR A 41 10.31 -22.95 -8.26
N ILE A 42 9.46 -23.14 -7.25
CA ILE A 42 9.69 -24.11 -6.17
C ILE A 42 9.83 -25.54 -6.71
N VAL A 43 8.93 -25.95 -7.63
CA VAL A 43 8.97 -27.29 -8.22
C VAL A 43 10.21 -27.48 -9.07
N LYS A 44 10.59 -26.48 -9.86
CA LYS A 44 11.71 -26.55 -10.79
C LYS A 44 13.07 -26.56 -10.08
N GLN A 45 13.21 -25.81 -8.98
CA GLN A 45 14.42 -25.83 -8.16
C GLN A 45 14.52 -27.05 -7.22
N GLY A 46 13.47 -27.89 -7.20
CA GLY A 46 13.45 -29.13 -6.43
C GLY A 46 13.27 -28.94 -4.92
N GLY A 47 12.78 -27.77 -4.49
CA GLY A 47 12.65 -27.45 -3.08
C GLY A 47 12.33 -25.98 -2.79
N ILE A 48 12.29 -25.67 -1.49
CA ILE A 48 12.12 -24.31 -1.00
C ILE A 48 13.49 -23.62 -1.01
N SER A 49 13.53 -22.32 -1.33
CA SER A 49 14.76 -21.52 -1.24
C SER A 49 15.23 -21.37 0.20
N ASP A 50 16.32 -20.64 0.41
CA ASP A 50 16.85 -20.34 1.73
C ASP A 50 15.83 -19.59 2.61
N ILE A 51 15.46 -20.18 3.74
CA ILE A 51 14.57 -19.58 4.74
C ILE A 51 15.40 -19.04 5.89
N VAL A 52 15.39 -17.73 6.06
CA VAL A 52 15.94 -17.06 7.25
C VAL A 52 14.81 -16.87 8.26
N ASN A 53 14.88 -17.59 9.38
CA ASN A 53 13.81 -17.58 10.40
C ASN A 53 13.57 -16.20 11.03
N PHE A 54 14.62 -15.38 11.22
CA PHE A 54 14.49 -14.04 11.79
C PHE A 54 15.58 -13.10 11.28
N ASN A 55 15.18 -12.00 10.65
CA ASN A 55 16.09 -10.94 10.23
C ASN A 55 16.12 -9.82 11.29
N GLN A 56 17.19 -9.79 12.10
CA GLN A 56 17.36 -8.80 13.17
C GLN A 56 17.50 -7.34 12.66
N GLN A 57 17.94 -7.14 11.42
CA GLN A 57 18.23 -5.81 10.88
C GLN A 57 16.96 -5.14 10.33
N ASP A 58 16.10 -5.90 9.65
CA ASP A 58 14.96 -5.36 8.90
C ASP A 58 13.57 -5.76 9.45
N TRP A 59 13.48 -6.51 10.56
CA TRP A 59 12.17 -6.96 11.07
C TRP A 59 11.21 -5.80 11.44
N THR A 60 11.72 -4.62 11.76
CA THR A 60 10.86 -3.45 12.02
C THR A 60 10.24 -2.87 10.75
N LEU A 61 10.88 -3.09 9.58
CA LEU A 61 10.29 -2.72 8.30
C LEU A 61 8.95 -3.43 8.12
N PHE A 62 8.90 -4.71 8.48
CA PHE A 62 7.70 -5.54 8.41
C PHE A 62 6.54 -4.97 9.23
N ILE A 63 6.77 -4.46 10.45
CA ILE A 63 5.67 -3.90 11.28
C ILE A 63 5.00 -2.72 10.56
N GLY A 64 5.81 -1.77 10.08
CA GLY A 64 5.29 -0.61 9.35
C GLY A 64 4.53 -1.03 8.08
N THR A 65 5.13 -1.93 7.29
CA THR A 65 4.53 -2.42 6.05
C THR A 65 3.23 -3.20 6.30
N ALA A 66 3.18 -4.05 7.33
CA ALA A 66 1.98 -4.78 7.71
C ALA A 66 0.84 -3.83 8.12
N ILE A 67 1.13 -2.81 8.94
CA ILE A 67 0.13 -1.82 9.37
C ILE A 67 -0.36 -1.00 8.18
N PHE A 68 0.55 -0.57 7.29
CA PHE A 68 0.19 0.12 6.06
C PHE A 68 -0.70 -0.74 5.15
N THR A 69 -0.43 -2.03 5.06
CA THR A 69 -1.16 -2.97 4.18
C THR A 69 -2.62 -3.15 4.62
N PHE A 70 -2.89 -3.08 5.93
CA PHE A 70 -4.24 -3.12 6.49
C PHE A 70 -4.86 -1.75 6.70
N GLU A 71 -4.20 -0.68 6.25
CA GLU A 71 -4.75 0.66 6.34
C GLU A 71 -5.84 0.88 5.28
N GLY A 72 -6.92 1.52 5.70
CA GLY A 72 -8.06 1.84 4.83
C GLY A 72 -9.09 2.77 5.47
N ILE A 73 -8.81 3.29 6.67
CA ILE A 73 -9.80 3.97 7.50
C ILE A 73 -10.40 5.22 6.84
N GLY A 74 -9.61 5.94 6.04
CA GLY A 74 -10.06 7.14 5.33
C GLY A 74 -11.12 6.89 4.26
N LEU A 75 -11.25 5.66 3.77
CA LEU A 75 -12.23 5.27 2.75
C LEU A 75 -13.50 4.63 3.34
N ILE A 76 -13.46 4.20 4.60
CA ILE A 76 -14.57 3.49 5.25
C ILE A 76 -15.87 4.30 5.19
N ILE A 77 -15.83 5.59 5.57
CA ILE A 77 -17.03 6.43 5.60
C ILE A 77 -17.58 6.70 4.18
N PRO A 78 -16.78 7.20 3.21
CA PRO A 78 -17.27 7.39 1.84
C PRO A 78 -17.81 6.11 1.18
N ILE A 79 -17.20 4.95 1.44
CA ILE A 79 -17.68 3.66 0.94
C ILE A 79 -19.02 3.32 1.59
N GLN A 80 -19.12 3.41 2.91
CA GLN A 80 -20.36 3.11 3.64
C GLN A 80 -21.53 4.00 3.17
N GLU A 81 -21.29 5.30 2.96
CA GLU A 81 -22.29 6.24 2.44
C GLU A 81 -22.72 5.92 1.00
N SER A 82 -21.83 5.32 0.21
CA SER A 82 -22.11 4.95 -1.18
C SER A 82 -22.82 3.59 -1.32
N MET A 83 -22.95 2.81 -0.24
CA MET A 83 -23.62 1.51 -0.28
C MET A 83 -25.14 1.65 -0.40
N LYS A 84 -25.77 0.78 -1.21
CA LYS A 84 -27.24 0.63 -1.25
C LYS A 84 -27.83 0.33 0.14
N ASN A 85 -27.10 -0.40 0.99
CA ASN A 85 -27.51 -0.75 2.35
C ASN A 85 -26.36 -0.50 3.36
N PRO A 86 -26.20 0.72 3.88
CA PRO A 86 -25.06 1.09 4.75
C PRO A 86 -24.98 0.30 6.07
N LYS A 87 -26.12 -0.22 6.55
CA LYS A 87 -26.18 -1.04 7.78
C LYS A 87 -25.47 -2.39 7.65
N LYS A 88 -25.27 -2.88 6.42
CA LYS A 88 -24.57 -4.14 6.15
C LYS A 88 -23.04 -3.96 6.03
N PHE A 89 -22.52 -2.74 6.20
CA PHE A 89 -21.10 -2.47 6.06
C PHE A 89 -20.22 -3.26 7.05
N PRO A 90 -20.52 -3.33 8.37
CA PRO A 90 -19.65 -4.05 9.32
C PRO A 90 -19.39 -5.53 8.99
N PRO A 91 -20.40 -6.37 8.68
CA PRO A 91 -20.12 -7.76 8.31
C PRO A 91 -19.40 -7.90 6.97
N VAL A 92 -19.65 -7.01 6.00
CA VAL A 92 -18.91 -7.00 4.74
C VAL A 92 -17.44 -6.67 4.98
N LEU A 93 -17.16 -5.64 5.78
CA LEU A 93 -15.78 -5.28 6.16
C LEU A 93 -15.08 -6.47 6.84
N GLY A 94 -15.73 -7.14 7.79
CA GLY A 94 -15.15 -8.31 8.47
C GLY A 94 -14.77 -9.45 7.51
N ILE A 95 -15.63 -9.77 6.55
CA ILE A 95 -15.35 -10.79 5.53
C ILE A 95 -14.18 -10.36 4.65
N VAL A 96 -14.16 -9.10 4.20
CA VAL A 96 -13.06 -8.56 3.37
C VAL A 96 -11.74 -8.64 4.12
N MET A 97 -11.70 -8.25 5.40
CA MET A 97 -10.48 -8.33 6.22
C MET A 97 -9.94 -9.76 6.33
N ILE A 98 -10.81 -10.77 6.46
CA ILE A 98 -10.40 -12.18 6.48
C ILE A 98 -9.81 -12.59 5.12
N ILE A 99 -10.49 -12.26 4.02
CA ILE A 99 -10.06 -12.63 2.67
C ILE A 99 -8.69 -12.02 2.36
N ILE A 100 -8.50 -10.71 2.58
CA ILE A 100 -7.22 -10.05 2.30
C ILE A 100 -6.11 -10.57 3.20
N SER A 101 -6.41 -10.89 4.47
CA SER A 101 -5.41 -11.47 5.39
C SER A 101 -4.90 -12.82 4.88
N VAL A 102 -5.81 -13.69 4.43
CA VAL A 102 -5.45 -14.98 3.83
C VAL A 102 -4.58 -14.75 2.61
N VAL A 103 -5.00 -13.89 1.68
CA VAL A 103 -4.26 -13.59 0.44
C VAL A 103 -2.85 -13.05 0.72
N PHE A 104 -2.71 -12.11 1.65
CA PHE A 104 -1.40 -11.53 1.98
C PHE A 104 -0.46 -12.53 2.65
N ILE A 105 -0.98 -13.32 3.60
CA ILE A 105 -0.16 -14.33 4.28
C ILE A 105 0.26 -15.44 3.31
N SER A 106 -0.66 -15.96 2.50
CA SER A 106 -0.34 -17.04 1.57
C SER A 106 0.58 -16.60 0.43
N MET A 107 0.36 -15.40 -0.12
CA MET A 107 1.26 -14.84 -1.14
C MET A 107 2.64 -14.56 -0.55
N GLY A 108 2.72 -13.86 0.59
CA GLY A 108 4.00 -13.55 1.23
C GLY A 108 4.81 -14.80 1.59
N ALA A 109 4.15 -15.84 2.13
CA ALA A 109 4.81 -17.10 2.47
C ALA A 109 5.29 -17.85 1.21
N LEU A 110 4.48 -17.91 0.16
CA LEU A 110 4.81 -18.63 -1.06
C LEU A 110 5.92 -17.92 -1.85
N SER A 111 5.86 -16.60 -2.02
CA SER A 111 6.89 -15.85 -2.72
C SER A 111 8.23 -15.90 -1.99
N TYR A 112 8.23 -15.85 -0.64
CA TYR A 112 9.45 -16.04 0.13
C TYR A 112 9.99 -17.48 0.02
N ALA A 113 9.11 -18.49 -0.01
CA ALA A 113 9.53 -19.87 -0.25
C ALA A 113 10.13 -20.07 -1.66
N ALA A 114 9.65 -19.33 -2.67
CA ALA A 114 10.17 -19.40 -4.02
C ALA A 114 11.54 -18.72 -4.16
N PHE A 115 11.69 -17.49 -3.65
CA PHE A 115 12.88 -16.65 -3.93
C PHE A 115 13.85 -16.47 -2.76
N GLY A 116 13.47 -16.83 -1.53
CA GLY A 116 14.32 -16.76 -0.34
C GLY A 116 14.91 -15.38 -0.10
N SER A 117 16.21 -15.31 0.18
CA SER A 117 16.91 -14.03 0.42
C SER A 117 17.05 -13.14 -0.81
N HIS A 118 16.76 -13.65 -2.01
CA HIS A 118 16.86 -12.90 -3.27
C HIS A 118 15.53 -12.25 -3.70
N ILE A 119 14.51 -12.26 -2.84
CA ILE A 119 13.24 -11.62 -3.13
C ILE A 119 13.42 -10.08 -3.24
N GLU A 120 12.83 -9.51 -4.29
CA GLU A 120 12.77 -8.07 -4.49
C GLU A 120 11.58 -7.48 -3.71
N THR A 121 11.66 -6.20 -3.35
CA THR A 121 10.54 -5.48 -2.72
C THR A 121 9.25 -5.58 -3.55
N VAL A 122 9.40 -5.58 -4.89
CA VAL A 122 8.31 -5.83 -5.83
C VAL A 122 8.54 -7.21 -6.46
N VAL A 123 7.81 -8.22 -5.99
CA VAL A 123 7.98 -9.62 -6.42
C VAL A 123 7.86 -9.82 -7.94
N LEU A 124 7.12 -8.98 -8.65
CA LEU A 124 7.04 -9.05 -10.12
C LEU A 124 8.40 -8.84 -10.82
N LEU A 125 9.37 -8.21 -10.15
CA LEU A 125 10.73 -8.02 -10.66
C LEU A 125 11.60 -9.28 -10.54
N ASN A 126 11.21 -10.24 -9.70
CA ASN A 126 11.85 -11.55 -9.63
C ASN A 126 11.52 -12.46 -10.82
N LEU A 127 10.46 -12.15 -11.57
CA LEU A 127 10.03 -12.89 -12.77
C LEU A 127 10.98 -12.65 -13.96
N PRO A 128 11.02 -13.54 -14.96
CA PRO A 128 11.88 -13.38 -16.13
C PRO A 128 11.37 -12.25 -17.04
N GLN A 129 12.09 -11.14 -17.05
CA GLN A 129 11.70 -9.92 -17.80
C GLN A 129 11.81 -10.08 -19.33
N ASN A 130 12.45 -11.15 -19.81
CA ASN A 130 12.53 -11.44 -21.25
C ASN A 130 11.22 -12.09 -21.79
N ASP A 131 10.36 -12.60 -20.91
CA ASP A 131 9.10 -13.22 -21.32
C ASP A 131 8.04 -12.15 -21.62
N LYS A 132 7.46 -12.24 -22.82
CA LYS A 132 6.39 -11.34 -23.27
C LYS A 132 5.15 -11.46 -22.38
N MET A 133 4.88 -12.63 -21.80
CA MET A 133 3.74 -12.85 -20.91
C MET A 133 3.93 -12.13 -19.58
N VAL A 134 5.12 -12.22 -18.97
CA VAL A 134 5.48 -11.51 -17.74
C VAL A 134 5.34 -10.00 -17.93
N ASN A 135 5.87 -9.47 -19.04
CA ASN A 135 5.76 -8.05 -19.36
C ASN A 135 4.30 -7.62 -19.58
N GLY A 136 3.48 -8.48 -20.19
CA GLY A 136 2.04 -8.24 -20.32
C GLY A 136 1.31 -8.15 -18.98
N VAL A 137 1.63 -9.05 -18.04
CA VAL A 137 1.05 -9.06 -16.69
C VAL A 137 1.51 -7.82 -15.90
N GLN A 138 2.79 -7.46 -15.96
CA GLN A 138 3.30 -6.24 -15.32
C GLN A 138 2.64 -4.97 -15.89
N PHE A 139 2.43 -4.92 -17.20
CA PHE A 139 1.72 -3.81 -17.84
C PHE A 139 0.27 -3.74 -17.35
N LEU A 140 -0.42 -4.87 -17.27
CA LEU A 140 -1.79 -4.96 -16.77
C LEU A 140 -1.89 -4.51 -15.30
N TYR A 141 -0.94 -4.95 -14.47
CA TYR A 141 -0.85 -4.58 -13.06
C TYR A 141 -0.56 -3.07 -12.91
N SER A 142 0.31 -2.53 -13.74
CA SER A 142 0.57 -1.08 -13.79
C SER A 142 -0.69 -0.29 -14.16
N CYS A 143 -1.45 -0.75 -15.17
CA CYS A 143 -2.74 -0.17 -15.52
C CYS A 143 -3.73 -0.21 -14.34
N ALA A 144 -3.76 -1.30 -13.59
CA ALA A 144 -4.61 -1.43 -12.42
C ALA A 144 -4.27 -0.38 -11.35
N ILE A 145 -2.99 -0.20 -11.01
CA ILE A 145 -2.54 0.83 -10.06
C ILE A 145 -2.96 2.23 -10.53
N LEU A 146 -2.79 2.53 -11.83
CA LEU A 146 -3.21 3.81 -12.41
C LEU A 146 -4.71 4.05 -12.23
N LEU A 147 -5.54 3.02 -12.42
CA LEU A 147 -6.99 3.10 -12.28
C LEU A 147 -7.46 3.17 -10.82
N SER A 148 -6.69 2.63 -9.88
CA SER A 148 -7.02 2.66 -8.43
C SER A 148 -6.58 3.95 -7.73
N THR A 149 -5.54 4.62 -8.23
CA THR A 149 -5.01 5.87 -7.67
C THR A 149 -6.08 6.98 -7.45
N PRO A 150 -7.06 7.20 -8.35
CA PRO A 150 -8.07 8.25 -8.18
C PRO A 150 -8.97 8.02 -6.98
N LEU A 151 -9.31 6.76 -6.67
CA LEU A 151 -10.09 6.40 -5.48
C LEU A 151 -9.33 6.71 -4.20
N GLN A 152 -8.03 6.43 -4.17
CA GLN A 152 -7.19 6.67 -2.99
C GLN A 152 -6.97 8.16 -2.72
N ILE A 153 -6.79 8.96 -3.78
CA ILE A 153 -6.60 10.41 -3.68
C ILE A 153 -7.91 11.14 -3.34
N PHE A 154 -9.07 10.55 -3.66
CA PHE A 154 -10.36 11.23 -3.52
C PHE A 154 -10.65 11.76 -2.09
N PRO A 155 -10.57 10.95 -1.01
CA PRO A 155 -10.81 11.44 0.35
C PRO A 155 -9.81 12.53 0.76
N ALA A 156 -8.53 12.35 0.42
CA ALA A 156 -7.48 13.31 0.75
C ALA A 156 -7.77 14.68 0.13
N ILE A 157 -8.12 14.72 -1.17
CA ILE A 157 -8.54 15.97 -1.83
C ILE A 157 -9.81 16.52 -1.20
N ARG A 158 -10.83 15.69 -0.95
CA ARG A 158 -12.10 16.15 -0.38
C ARG A 158 -11.94 16.81 0.98
N ILE A 159 -11.19 16.18 1.88
CA ILE A 159 -10.94 16.68 3.24
C ILE A 159 -10.16 17.98 3.14
N THR A 160 -9.02 17.98 2.44
CA THR A 160 -8.14 19.15 2.37
C THR A 160 -8.80 20.32 1.62
N GLU A 161 -9.61 20.05 0.60
CA GLU A 161 -10.38 21.07 -0.12
C GLU A 161 -11.48 21.69 0.76
N ASN A 162 -12.15 20.91 1.61
CA ASN A 162 -13.18 21.43 2.52
C ASN A 162 -12.56 22.31 3.62
N GLU A 163 -11.40 21.92 4.15
CA GLU A 163 -10.68 22.69 5.18
C GLU A 163 -10.09 23.99 4.61
N LEU A 164 -9.50 23.96 3.42
CA LEU A 164 -8.88 25.14 2.79
C LEU A 164 -9.89 26.07 2.12
N PHE A 165 -11.00 25.55 1.59
CA PHE A 165 -11.98 26.31 0.83
C PHE A 165 -13.38 26.19 1.43
N THR A 166 -13.68 27.05 2.41
CA THR A 166 -15.00 27.14 3.08
C THR A 166 -16.15 27.58 2.18
N LYS A 167 -15.88 28.18 1.01
CA LYS A 167 -16.91 28.64 0.06
C LYS A 167 -17.12 27.64 -1.08
N SER A 168 -18.39 27.29 -1.33
CA SER A 168 -18.78 26.48 -2.49
C SER A 168 -18.52 27.25 -3.79
N GLY A 169 -17.44 26.91 -4.50
CA GLY A 169 -17.02 27.51 -5.77
C GLY A 169 -17.94 27.22 -6.97
N LYS A 170 -19.24 26.99 -6.74
CA LYS A 170 -20.22 26.63 -7.80
C LYS A 170 -20.43 27.75 -8.82
N TYR A 171 -20.30 29.02 -8.40
CA TYR A 171 -20.54 30.20 -9.26
C TYR A 171 -19.32 31.11 -9.44
N ASN A 172 -18.20 30.87 -8.74
CA ASN A 172 -17.01 31.71 -8.85
C ASN A 172 -15.87 30.97 -9.58
N PRO A 173 -15.54 31.35 -10.83
CA PRO A 173 -14.48 30.71 -11.60
C PRO A 173 -13.10 30.82 -10.93
N TYR A 174 -12.85 31.88 -10.15
CA TYR A 174 -11.61 32.05 -9.40
C TYR A 174 -11.43 30.94 -8.35
N ILE A 175 -12.48 30.65 -7.56
CA ILE A 175 -12.47 29.58 -6.56
C ILE A 175 -12.34 28.20 -7.25
N LYS A 176 -12.93 28.03 -8.43
CA LYS A 176 -12.82 26.78 -9.21
C LYS A 176 -11.38 26.55 -9.71
N TRP A 177 -10.71 27.59 -10.19
CA TRP A 177 -9.29 27.51 -10.59
C TRP A 177 -8.36 27.28 -9.40
N GLN A 178 -8.59 27.96 -8.27
CA GLN A 178 -7.82 27.69 -7.04
C GLN A 178 -7.91 26.23 -6.61
N LYS A 179 -9.11 25.64 -6.65
CA LYS A 179 -9.31 24.21 -6.36
C LYS A 179 -8.57 23.30 -7.33
N ASN A 180 -8.59 23.61 -8.63
CA ASN A 180 -7.85 22.82 -9.62
C ASN A 180 -6.32 22.96 -9.45
N VAL A 181 -5.82 24.15 -9.15
CA VAL A 181 -4.39 24.40 -8.87
C VAL A 181 -3.95 23.65 -7.62
N PHE A 182 -4.76 23.66 -6.56
CA PHE A 182 -4.50 22.88 -5.36
C PHE A 182 -4.42 21.37 -5.66
N ARG A 183 -5.37 20.83 -6.43
CA ARG A 183 -5.33 19.42 -6.85
C ARG A 183 -4.11 19.10 -7.70
N PHE A 184 -3.74 19.99 -8.63
CA PHE A 184 -2.51 19.85 -9.43
C PHE A 184 -1.29 19.77 -8.51
N PHE A 185 -1.20 20.67 -7.53
CA PHE A 185 -0.10 20.70 -6.57
C PHE A 185 -0.01 19.41 -5.75
N VAL A 186 -1.13 18.88 -5.24
CA VAL A 186 -1.16 17.62 -4.48
C VAL A 186 -0.66 16.45 -5.34
N VAL A 187 -1.16 16.31 -6.57
CA VAL A 187 -0.72 15.24 -7.48
C VAL A 187 0.75 15.42 -7.87
N ALA A 188 1.19 16.66 -8.08
CA ALA A 188 2.58 16.97 -8.38
C ALA A 188 3.51 16.55 -7.23
N LEU A 189 3.14 16.91 -6.00
CA LEU A 189 3.87 16.52 -4.80
C LEU A 189 3.93 15.00 -4.64
N CYS A 190 2.81 14.29 -4.81
CA CYS A 190 2.78 12.83 -4.70
C CYS A 190 3.73 12.16 -5.71
N ALA A 191 3.75 12.61 -6.97
CA ALA A 191 4.63 12.00 -7.95
C ALA A 191 6.10 12.45 -7.82
N SER A 192 6.38 13.62 -7.25
CA SER A 192 7.75 13.98 -6.82
C SER A 192 8.24 13.06 -5.71
N ILE A 193 7.40 12.78 -4.70
CA ILE A 193 7.73 11.84 -3.62
C ILE A 193 7.95 10.43 -4.17
N ALA A 194 7.08 9.98 -5.08
CA ALA A 194 7.23 8.67 -5.72
C ALA A 194 8.54 8.55 -6.52
N TYR A 195 8.97 9.63 -7.20
CA TYR A 195 10.24 9.63 -7.93
C TYR A 195 11.46 9.58 -7.00
N VAL A 196 11.43 10.30 -5.88
CA VAL A 196 12.54 10.30 -4.91
C VAL A 196 12.60 8.99 -4.11
N GLY A 197 11.44 8.41 -3.77
CA GLY A 197 11.33 7.21 -2.94
C GLY A 197 11.34 5.89 -3.70
N SER A 198 11.47 5.87 -5.03
CA SER A 198 11.29 4.64 -5.83
C SER A 198 12.33 3.55 -5.54
N ASN A 199 13.53 3.93 -5.12
CA ASN A 199 14.64 2.99 -4.92
C ASN A 199 14.56 2.24 -3.58
N ASP A 200 13.87 2.79 -2.58
CA ASP A 200 13.75 2.23 -1.23
C ASP A 200 12.26 2.12 -0.85
N LEU A 201 11.46 1.50 -1.72
CA LEU A 201 10.00 1.43 -1.56
C LEU A 201 9.59 0.79 -0.23
N ASP A 202 10.30 -0.24 0.22
CA ASP A 202 10.07 -0.95 1.48
C ASP A 202 10.26 -0.02 2.71
N LYS A 203 11.34 0.75 2.74
CA LYS A 203 11.61 1.73 3.80
C LYS A 203 10.59 2.85 3.77
N PHE A 204 10.26 3.36 2.58
CA PHE A 204 9.25 4.41 2.42
C PHE A 204 7.88 3.94 2.94
N VAL A 205 7.41 2.77 2.49
CA VAL A 205 6.14 2.17 2.94
C VAL A 205 6.15 1.93 4.44
N SER A 206 7.25 1.43 4.99
CA SER A 206 7.38 1.20 6.43
C SER A 206 7.30 2.50 7.24
N ILE A 207 7.90 3.60 6.77
CA ILE A 207 7.81 4.91 7.44
C ILE A 207 6.39 5.45 7.39
N VAL A 208 5.73 5.38 6.23
CA VAL A 208 4.34 5.83 6.12
C VAL A 208 3.45 5.00 7.05
N GLY A 209 3.61 3.68 7.08
CA GLY A 209 2.88 2.80 7.99
C GLY A 209 3.12 3.10 9.47
N SER A 210 4.39 3.26 9.86
CA SER A 210 4.77 3.50 11.25
C SER A 210 4.38 4.89 11.74
N PHE A 211 4.70 5.95 10.99
CA PHE A 211 4.47 7.32 11.41
C PHE A 211 3.02 7.79 11.19
N ALA A 212 2.42 7.46 10.04
CA ALA A 212 1.08 7.97 9.68
C ALA A 212 -0.04 7.00 10.06
N CYS A 213 0.08 5.71 9.75
CA CYS A 213 -1.02 4.75 9.95
C CYS A 213 -1.17 4.28 11.41
N ILE A 214 -0.09 4.16 12.18
CA ILE A 214 -0.20 3.74 13.60
C ILE A 214 -1.10 4.70 14.40
N PRO A 215 -0.94 6.03 14.34
CA PRO A 215 -1.88 6.94 15.00
C PRO A 215 -3.32 6.79 14.53
N LEU A 216 -3.54 6.60 13.22
CA LEU A 216 -4.87 6.43 12.60
C LEU A 216 -5.60 5.18 13.08
N VAL A 217 -4.88 4.13 13.47
CA VAL A 217 -5.47 2.88 13.96
C VAL A 217 -5.50 2.80 15.49
N PHE A 218 -4.38 3.10 16.16
CA PHE A 218 -4.19 2.82 17.59
C PHE A 218 -4.38 4.02 18.51
N ILE A 219 -4.41 5.25 17.98
CA ILE A 219 -4.49 6.47 18.81
C ILE A 219 -5.82 7.19 18.56
N TYR A 220 -6.12 7.61 17.33
CA TYR A 220 -7.31 8.42 17.05
C TYR A 220 -8.64 7.68 17.33
N PRO A 221 -8.87 6.43 16.86
CA PRO A 221 -10.14 5.75 17.12
C PRO A 221 -10.37 5.46 18.62
N PRO A 222 -9.38 4.95 19.40
CA PRO A 222 -9.56 4.80 20.84
C PRO A 222 -9.78 6.12 21.58
N MET A 223 -9.13 7.22 21.18
CA MET A 223 -9.40 8.55 21.77
C MET A 223 -10.84 9.02 21.52
N LEU A 224 -11.36 8.80 20.30
CA LEU A 224 -12.76 9.11 19.97
C LEU A 224 -13.72 8.21 20.76
N HIS A 225 -13.44 6.92 20.89
CA HIS A 225 -14.24 5.99 21.69
C HIS A 225 -14.22 6.35 23.18
N TYR A 226 -13.06 6.72 23.72
CA TYR A 226 -12.89 7.16 25.11
C TYR A 226 -13.76 8.37 25.44
N ARG A 227 -13.78 9.38 24.55
CA ARG A 227 -14.56 10.62 24.75
C ARG A 227 -16.05 10.44 24.45
N GLY A 228 -16.40 9.64 23.44
CA GLY A 228 -17.77 9.56 22.93
C GLY A 228 -18.62 8.42 23.51
N VAL A 229 -18.03 7.27 23.81
CA VAL A 229 -18.79 6.01 24.03
C VAL A 229 -18.40 5.29 25.32
N ALA A 230 -17.15 5.38 25.77
CA ALA A 230 -16.65 4.61 26.89
C ALA A 230 -17.27 5.05 28.24
N LYS A 231 -18.19 4.24 28.78
CA LYS A 231 -18.83 4.48 30.08
C LYS A 231 -18.15 3.73 31.24
N THR A 232 -17.65 2.52 30.99
CA THR A 232 -17.05 1.65 32.02
C THR A 232 -15.56 1.95 32.22
N ARG A 233 -15.08 1.89 33.48
CA ARG A 233 -13.65 2.07 33.81
C ARG A 233 -12.73 1.13 33.03
N PHE A 234 -13.14 -0.12 32.82
CA PHE A 234 -12.39 -1.09 32.02
C PHE A 234 -12.21 -0.64 30.56
N ARG A 235 -13.30 -0.21 29.90
CA ARG A 235 -13.23 0.28 28.50
C ARG A 235 -12.33 1.50 28.37
N LYS A 236 -12.46 2.45 29.31
CA LYS A 236 -11.60 3.62 29.39
C LYS A 236 -10.12 3.25 29.58
N GLY A 237 -9.83 2.26 30.44
CA GLY A 237 -8.47 1.75 30.63
C GLY A 237 -7.91 1.07 29.38
N ALA A 238 -8.72 0.26 28.69
CA ALA A 238 -8.33 -0.39 27.45
C ALA A 238 -8.01 0.62 26.33
N ASP A 239 -8.83 1.68 26.18
CA ASP A 239 -8.57 2.74 25.19
C ASP A 239 -7.26 3.47 25.46
N ILE A 240 -6.97 3.79 26.73
CA ILE A 240 -5.70 4.43 27.15
C ILE A 240 -4.52 3.49 26.88
N MET A 241 -4.65 2.21 27.23
CA MET A 241 -3.61 1.20 26.99
C MET A 241 -3.29 1.08 25.49
N LEU A 242 -4.31 1.07 24.63
CA LEU A 242 -4.13 1.05 23.17
C LEU A 242 -3.41 2.30 22.66
N CYS A 243 -3.75 3.48 23.18
CA CYS A 243 -3.06 4.72 22.80
C CYS A 243 -1.58 4.70 23.19
N ILE A 244 -1.26 4.25 24.41
CA ILE A 244 0.13 4.15 24.89
C ILE A 244 0.90 3.13 24.06
N PHE A 245 0.30 1.97 23.81
CA PHE A 245 0.89 0.94 22.95
C PHE A 245 1.17 1.49 21.55
N GLY A 246 0.19 2.14 20.92
CA GLY A 246 0.35 2.76 19.62
C GLY A 246 1.49 3.79 19.60
N LEU A 247 1.59 4.64 20.62
CA LEU A 247 2.65 5.65 20.71
C LEU A 247 4.04 5.01 20.85
N ILE A 248 4.18 3.96 21.68
CA ILE A 248 5.44 3.23 21.84
C ILE A 248 5.83 2.58 20.51
N VAL A 249 4.91 1.85 19.87
CA VAL A 249 5.20 1.17 18.59
C VAL A 249 5.53 2.20 17.51
N MET A 250 4.81 3.33 17.42
CA MET A 250 5.10 4.41 16.48
C MET A 250 6.52 4.94 16.64
N VAL A 251 6.90 5.35 17.86
CA VAL A 251 8.23 5.92 18.12
C VAL A 251 9.31 4.88 17.83
N TYR A 252 9.12 3.65 18.30
CA TYR A 252 10.09 2.56 18.14
C TYR A 252 10.32 2.21 16.66
N THR A 253 9.25 1.94 15.92
CA THR A 253 9.33 1.54 14.51
C THR A 253 9.81 2.69 13.61
N THR A 254 9.31 3.91 13.83
CA THR A 254 9.77 5.08 13.05
C THR A 254 11.25 5.35 13.26
N ALA A 255 11.73 5.31 14.51
CA ALA A 255 13.14 5.54 14.82
C ALA A 255 14.04 4.48 14.17
N LEU A 256 13.66 3.19 14.27
CA LEU A 256 14.44 2.11 13.69
C LEU A 256 14.43 2.12 12.16
N THR A 257 13.31 2.48 11.52
CA THR A 257 13.28 2.61 10.07
C THR A 257 14.12 3.78 9.59
N ILE A 258 14.15 4.92 10.31
CA ILE A 258 15.05 6.04 10.00
C ILE A 258 16.51 5.64 10.20
N ILE A 259 16.82 4.91 11.27
CA ILE A 259 18.19 4.40 11.50
C ILE A 259 18.57 3.45 10.37
N SER A 260 17.73 2.48 10.01
CA SER A 260 17.99 1.57 8.87
C SER A 260 18.17 2.31 7.55
N TRP A 261 17.46 3.42 7.33
CA TRP A 261 17.63 4.23 6.13
C TRP A 261 18.95 5.01 6.14
N THR A 262 19.33 5.59 7.27
CA THR A 262 20.53 6.45 7.40
C THR A 262 21.83 5.67 7.61
N SER A 263 21.77 4.51 8.27
CA SER A 263 22.93 3.68 8.56
C SER A 263 23.43 2.91 7.35
N GLY A 264 22.66 2.84 6.26
CA GLY A 264 23.13 2.48 4.93
C GLY A 264 24.06 1.26 4.89
N GLY A 265 23.82 0.26 5.73
CA GLY A 265 24.69 -0.90 5.83
C GLY A 265 24.57 -1.73 4.56
N ASP A 266 25.57 -1.61 3.68
CA ASP A 266 25.94 -2.50 2.58
C ASP A 266 24.89 -3.55 2.20
N LYS A 267 23.71 -3.12 1.75
CA LYS A 267 22.87 -4.02 0.97
C LYS A 267 23.61 -4.11 -0.35
N VAL A 268 24.31 -5.23 -0.56
CA VAL A 268 24.61 -5.69 -1.91
C VAL A 268 23.30 -5.51 -2.66
N PRO A 269 23.21 -4.61 -3.65
CA PRO A 269 21.95 -4.34 -4.31
C PRO A 269 21.43 -5.70 -4.77
N ASN A 270 20.21 -6.06 -4.34
CA ASN A 270 19.52 -7.19 -4.92
C ASN A 270 19.48 -6.89 -6.41
N VAL A 271 20.31 -7.61 -7.15
CA VAL A 271 20.49 -7.37 -8.57
C VAL A 271 19.24 -7.92 -9.21
N GLY A 272 18.32 -7.02 -9.52
CA GLY A 272 17.11 -7.34 -10.25
C GLY A 272 17.45 -8.11 -11.52
N TYR A 273 16.46 -8.80 -12.08
CA TYR A 273 16.68 -9.71 -13.21
C TYR A 273 17.51 -9.11 -14.35
N CYS A 274 17.31 -7.81 -14.67
CA CYS A 274 18.08 -7.09 -15.68
C CYS A 274 19.56 -6.89 -15.29
N ASP A 275 19.83 -6.46 -14.05
CA ASP A 275 21.21 -6.27 -13.58
C ASP A 275 21.96 -7.60 -13.44
N ARG A 276 21.24 -8.68 -13.12
CA ARG A 276 21.81 -10.03 -13.09
C ARG A 276 22.23 -10.45 -14.51
N LYS A 277 21.40 -10.18 -15.53
CA LYS A 277 21.68 -10.50 -16.93
C LYS A 277 22.90 -9.78 -17.48
N ASP A 278 23.05 -8.51 -17.14
CA ASP A 278 24.20 -7.72 -17.58
C ASP A 278 25.50 -8.18 -16.91
N ARG A 279 25.45 -8.61 -15.63
CA ARG A 279 26.62 -9.18 -14.93
C ARG A 279 26.96 -10.62 -15.35
N ALA A 280 25.98 -11.41 -15.77
CA ALA A 280 26.16 -12.82 -16.14
C ALA A 280 26.62 -13.04 -17.59
N GLY A 281 26.83 -11.98 -18.39
CA GLY A 281 27.33 -12.13 -19.75
C GLY A 281 26.35 -12.86 -20.67
N GLY A 282 25.15 -12.30 -20.84
CA GLY A 282 24.27 -12.64 -21.97
C GLY A 282 23.32 -13.84 -21.78
N GLU A 283 23.63 -14.79 -20.91
CA GLU A 283 22.71 -15.89 -20.58
C GLU A 283 22.77 -16.20 -19.09
N LEU A 284 21.79 -15.71 -18.32
CA LEU A 284 21.49 -16.38 -17.06
C LEU A 284 20.89 -17.73 -17.40
N PRO A 285 21.38 -18.84 -16.82
CA PRO A 285 20.58 -20.05 -16.83
C PRO A 285 19.25 -19.68 -16.18
N LEU A 286 18.18 -20.19 -16.79
CA LEU A 286 16.83 -20.23 -16.23
C LEU A 286 16.94 -20.87 -14.83
N PHE A 287 17.27 -20.09 -13.80
CA PHE A 287 17.14 -20.48 -12.42
C PHE A 287 15.65 -20.34 -12.09
#